data_AF-A0A3P7JG63-F1
#
_entry.id   AF-A0A3P7JG63-F1
#
_cell.length_a   1.000
_cell.length_b   1.000
_cell.length_c   1.000
_cell.angle_alpha   90.00
_cell.angle_beta   90.00
_cell.angle_gamma   90.00
#
_symmetry.space_group_name_H-M   'P 1'
#
loop_
_entity.id
_entity.type
_entity.pdbx_description
1 polymer ?
#
loop_
_entity_poly.entity_id
_entity_poly.type
_entity_poly.pdbx_seq_one_letter_code
_entity_poly.pdbx_strand_id
1 'polypeptide(L)'
;MNALFILPSLFALSISKAVIPESSVVGIEFKEQKAASTSYAYAVDLDRPVSLAAFSCMKKAGYKTAIIRAYDPAGSGRFDVNAVSNIRNANQAGLGTEVFMTPLLRSSKKGSQQFRELYEGLKNGKINVKTVWLQVSLQYPCPDC
;
A
#
# COMPACT_ATOMS: atom_id res chain seq x y z
N MET A 1 -71.11 16.60 20.94
CA MET A 1 -69.69 16.22 21.04
C MET A 1 -69.26 15.76 19.66
N ASN A 2 -68.71 16.67 18.86
CA ASN A 2 -68.23 16.39 17.50
C ASN A 2 -66.71 16.28 17.55
N ALA A 3 -66.18 15.09 17.27
CA ALA A 3 -64.74 14.89 17.13
C ALA A 3 -64.33 15.15 15.68
N LEU A 4 -63.42 16.10 15.49
CA LEU A 4 -62.77 16.40 14.22
C LEU A 4 -61.43 15.66 14.19
N PHE A 5 -61.26 14.68 13.31
CA PHE A 5 -59.97 14.01 13.08
C PHE A 5 -59.28 14.66 11.88
N ILE A 6 -58.09 15.23 12.12
CA ILE A 6 -57.21 15.76 11.07
C ILE A 6 -56.27 14.63 10.62
N LEU A 7 -56.33 14.26 9.34
CA LEU A 7 -55.40 13.36 8.67
C LEU A 7 -54.24 14.16 8.05
N PRO A 8 -52.97 13.94 8.43
CA PRO A 8 -51.84 14.41 7.64
C PRO A 8 -51.63 13.49 6.43
N SER A 9 -51.60 14.10 5.26
CA SER A 9 -51.32 13.49 3.96
C SER A 9 -49.91 12.90 3.91
N LEU A 10 -49.79 11.61 3.60
CA LEU A 10 -48.51 11.00 3.20
C LEU A 10 -48.14 11.48 1.79
N PHE A 11 -47.02 12.19 1.69
CA PHE A 11 -46.32 12.39 0.41
C PHE A 11 -45.65 11.07 0.02
N ALA A 12 -46.25 10.34 -0.93
CA ALA A 12 -45.58 9.25 -1.62
C ALA A 12 -44.76 9.83 -2.78
N LEU A 13 -43.43 9.90 -2.63
CA LEU A 13 -42.54 10.09 -3.78
C LEU A 13 -42.39 8.74 -4.48
N SER A 14 -43.15 8.53 -5.55
CA SER A 14 -42.95 7.41 -6.46
C SER A 14 -41.64 7.62 -7.22
N ILE A 15 -40.55 7.02 -6.75
CA ILE A 15 -39.39 6.78 -7.62
C ILE A 15 -39.81 5.71 -8.62
N SER A 16 -40.14 6.15 -9.82
CA SER A 16 -40.41 5.28 -10.97
C SER A 16 -39.23 4.32 -11.13
N LYS A 17 -39.50 3.02 -10.90
CA LYS A 17 -38.59 1.95 -11.27
C LYS A 17 -38.50 1.97 -12.80
N ALA A 18 -37.32 2.22 -13.36
CA ALA A 18 -37.11 2.08 -14.79
C ALA A 18 -37.32 0.60 -15.16
N VAL A 19 -38.43 0.31 -15.84
CA VAL A 19 -38.68 -1.00 -16.46
C VAL A 19 -37.90 -1.01 -17.77
N ILE A 20 -36.79 -1.73 -17.80
CA ILE A 20 -36.11 -2.08 -19.05
C ILE A 20 -36.84 -3.32 -19.59
N PRO A 21 -37.34 -3.32 -20.83
CA PRO A 21 -38.03 -4.48 -21.38
C PRO A 21 -37.06 -5.66 -21.52
N GLU A 22 -37.49 -6.83 -21.03
CA GLU A 22 -36.76 -8.09 -21.12
C GLU A 22 -36.48 -8.42 -22.59
N SER A 23 -35.20 -8.41 -22.96
CA SER A 23 -34.73 -9.16 -24.12
C SER A 23 -34.38 -10.55 -23.60
N SER A 24 -35.18 -11.53 -24.01
CA SER A 24 -35.03 -12.94 -23.70
C SER A 24 -33.64 -13.45 -24.10
N VAL A 25 -32.75 -13.62 -23.12
CA VAL A 25 -31.49 -14.33 -23.29
C VAL A 25 -31.37 -15.39 -22.20
N VAL A 26 -31.45 -16.63 -22.69
CA VAL A 26 -31.06 -17.93 -22.13
C VAL A 26 -30.23 -17.85 -20.84
N GLY A 27 -30.68 -18.61 -19.83
CA GLY A 27 -30.19 -18.65 -18.46
C GLY A 27 -28.69 -18.47 -18.26
N ILE A 28 -28.30 -17.30 -17.76
CA ILE A 28 -27.04 -17.07 -17.06
C ILE A 28 -27.42 -16.65 -15.64
N GLU A 29 -27.07 -17.50 -14.68
CA GLU A 29 -27.25 -17.24 -13.26
C GLU A 29 -26.26 -16.14 -12.84
N PHE A 30 -26.71 -14.88 -12.82
CA PHE A 30 -25.91 -13.77 -12.30
C PHE A 30 -25.89 -13.86 -10.77
N LYS A 31 -24.84 -14.46 -10.19
CA LYS A 31 -24.58 -14.33 -8.76
C LYS A 31 -24.31 -12.87 -8.42
N GLU A 32 -25.14 -12.30 -7.57
CA GLU A 32 -24.94 -10.98 -6.97
C GLU A 32 -23.59 -10.95 -6.25
N GLN A 33 -22.58 -10.34 -6.87
CA GLN A 33 -21.29 -10.11 -6.25
C GLN A 33 -21.49 -9.02 -5.19
N LYS A 34 -21.69 -9.46 -3.94
CA LYS A 34 -21.60 -8.61 -2.75
C LYS A 34 -20.35 -7.74 -2.89
N ALA A 35 -20.56 -6.43 -3.04
CA ALA A 35 -19.48 -5.47 -3.15
C ALA A 35 -18.48 -5.74 -2.03
N ALA A 36 -17.24 -6.11 -2.40
CA ALA A 36 -16.18 -6.27 -1.44
C ALA A 36 -16.07 -4.96 -0.67
N SER A 37 -16.20 -4.98 0.66
CA SER A 37 -15.86 -3.81 1.46
C SER A 37 -14.40 -3.50 1.18
N THR A 38 -14.13 -2.42 0.47
CA THR A 38 -12.78 -1.96 0.15
C THR A 38 -12.16 -1.37 1.42
N SER A 39 -11.80 -2.22 2.38
CA SER A 39 -11.04 -1.77 3.53
C SER A 39 -9.63 -1.46 3.08
N TYR A 40 -9.20 -0.22 3.24
CA TYR A 40 -7.80 0.14 3.04
C TYR A 40 -6.93 -0.56 4.08
N ALA A 41 -5.74 -1.01 3.66
CA ALA A 41 -4.70 -1.47 4.56
C ALA A 41 -3.64 -0.37 4.70
N TYR A 42 -3.15 -0.17 5.92
CA TYR A 42 -2.06 0.77 6.18
C TYR A 42 -0.70 0.07 6.04
N ALA A 43 0.24 0.77 5.43
CA ALA A 43 1.64 0.40 5.35
C ALA A 43 2.53 1.53 5.90
N VAL A 44 3.75 1.21 6.28
CA VAL A 44 4.75 2.16 6.75
C VAL A 44 6.04 1.96 5.97
N ASP A 45 6.61 3.04 5.42
CA ASP A 45 7.95 3.01 4.83
C ASP A 45 9.02 3.45 5.85
N LEU A 46 10.21 2.86 5.77
CA LEU A 46 11.29 3.05 6.75
C LEU A 46 12.67 3.08 6.08
N ASP A 47 13.48 4.08 6.43
CA ASP A 47 14.84 4.29 5.92
C ASP A 47 15.94 4.16 7.00
N ARG A 48 15.58 3.72 8.21
CA ARG A 48 16.48 3.57 9.38
C ARG A 48 16.39 2.17 10.00
N PRO A 49 17.35 1.76 10.84
CA PRO A 49 17.24 0.52 11.61
C PRO A 49 16.01 0.55 12.52
N VAL A 50 15.21 -0.52 12.51
CA VAL A 50 14.01 -0.68 13.34
C VAL A 50 14.02 -2.03 14.05
N SER A 51 13.77 -2.01 15.35
CA SER A 51 13.79 -3.21 16.18
C SER A 51 12.53 -4.06 15.99
N LEU A 52 12.61 -5.36 16.34
CA LEU A 52 11.45 -6.25 16.38
C LEU A 52 10.32 -5.70 17.26
N ALA A 53 10.65 -5.10 18.41
CA ALA A 53 9.66 -4.53 19.32
C ALA A 53 8.89 -3.36 18.67
N ALA A 54 9.59 -2.50 17.92
CA ALA A 54 8.96 -1.40 17.19
C ALA A 54 8.05 -1.93 16.06
N PHE A 55 8.48 -2.92 15.28
CA PHE A 55 7.61 -3.55 14.28
C PHE A 55 6.40 -4.26 14.91
N SER A 56 6.59 -4.89 16.07
CA SER A 56 5.48 -5.49 16.83
C SER A 56 4.47 -4.44 17.29
N CYS A 57 4.95 -3.24 17.68
CA CYS A 57 4.10 -2.10 17.99
C CYS A 57 3.32 -1.63 16.74
N MET A 58 3.98 -1.46 15.60
CA MET A 58 3.32 -1.09 14.34
C MET A 58 2.25 -2.11 13.95
N LYS A 59 2.52 -3.42 14.11
CA LYS A 59 1.53 -4.46 13.85
C LYS A 59 0.29 -4.32 14.74
N LYS A 60 0.49 -4.07 16.04
CA LYS A 60 -0.60 -3.83 17.01
C LYS A 60 -1.39 -2.56 16.69
N ALA A 61 -0.72 -1.54 16.16
CA ALA A 61 -1.35 -0.29 15.70
C ALA A 61 -2.16 -0.44 14.38
N GLY A 62 -2.18 -1.62 13.77
CA GLY A 62 -3.04 -1.93 12.62
C GLY A 62 -2.34 -1.94 11.26
N TYR A 63 -1.04 -1.61 11.20
CA TYR A 63 -0.27 -1.70 9.97
C TYR A 63 -0.17 -3.15 9.49
N LYS A 64 -0.26 -3.34 8.17
CA LYS A 64 -0.23 -4.67 7.53
C LYS A 64 1.10 -4.97 6.86
N THR A 65 1.77 -3.94 6.35
CA THR A 65 2.99 -4.07 5.56
C THR A 65 4.03 -3.02 5.97
N ALA A 66 5.30 -3.41 5.99
CA ALA A 66 6.44 -2.50 6.05
C ALA A 66 7.13 -2.43 4.68
N ILE A 67 7.41 -1.23 4.19
CA ILE A 67 8.12 -0.97 2.93
C ILE A 67 9.52 -0.49 3.28
N ILE A 68 10.52 -1.37 3.14
CA ILE A 68 11.85 -1.17 3.72
C ILE A 68 12.81 -0.65 2.66
N ARG A 69 13.56 0.40 2.97
CA ARG A 69 14.60 0.88 2.07
C ARG A 69 15.70 -0.18 1.92
N ALA A 70 16.01 -0.52 0.67
CA ALA A 70 17.07 -1.47 0.32
C ALA A 70 18.22 -0.83 -0.47
N TYR A 71 18.08 0.40 -0.95
CA TYR A 71 19.18 1.18 -1.51
C TYR A 71 19.20 2.59 -0.93
N ASP A 72 20.33 2.94 -0.33
CA ASP A 72 20.61 4.22 0.30
C ASP A 72 21.35 5.14 -0.69
N PRO A 73 20.79 6.30 -1.06
CA PRO A 73 21.43 7.24 -1.97
C PRO A 73 22.58 8.01 -1.30
N ALA A 74 22.78 7.89 0.02
CA ALA A 74 23.85 8.62 0.71
C ALA A 74 25.25 8.22 0.23
N GLY A 75 26.18 9.19 0.28
CA GLY A 75 27.54 9.01 -0.21
C GLY A 75 27.57 8.70 -1.70
N SER A 76 28.14 7.56 -2.08
CA SER A 76 28.21 7.11 -3.48
C SER A 76 26.97 6.34 -3.96
N GLY A 77 25.92 6.26 -3.14
CA GLY A 77 24.83 5.28 -3.32
C GLY A 77 25.31 3.86 -2.99
N ARG A 78 24.52 3.11 -2.21
CA ARG A 78 24.87 1.74 -1.80
C ARG A 78 23.66 0.93 -1.36
N PHE A 79 23.80 -0.38 -1.31
CA PHE A 79 22.86 -1.24 -0.60
C PHE A 79 22.68 -0.78 0.86
N ASP A 80 21.44 -0.68 1.33
CA ASP A 80 21.16 -0.31 2.72
C ASP A 80 21.48 -1.50 3.64
N VAL A 81 22.49 -1.32 4.49
CA VAL A 81 22.99 -2.34 5.42
C VAL A 81 21.92 -2.84 6.40
N ASN A 82 20.88 -2.03 6.65
CA ASN A 82 19.82 -2.38 7.59
C ASN A 82 18.70 -3.20 6.95
N ALA A 83 18.62 -3.23 5.61
CA ALA A 83 17.49 -3.80 4.87
C ALA A 83 17.18 -5.25 5.31
N VAL A 84 18.20 -6.11 5.34
CA VAL A 84 18.04 -7.53 5.72
C VAL A 84 17.51 -7.67 7.14
N SER A 85 18.07 -6.93 8.09
CA SER A 85 17.65 -6.99 9.50
C SER A 85 16.23 -6.47 9.69
N ASN A 86 15.86 -5.36 9.04
CA ASN A 86 14.52 -4.80 9.09
C ASN A 86 13.49 -5.77 8.48
N ILE A 87 13.80 -6.40 7.34
CA ILE A 87 12.90 -7.34 6.68
C ILE A 87 12.65 -8.55 7.58
N ARG A 88 13.70 -9.09 8.22
CA ARG A 88 13.55 -10.21 9.16
C ARG A 88 12.74 -9.81 10.38
N ASN A 89 13.02 -8.65 10.97
CA ASN A 89 12.28 -8.15 12.14
C ASN A 89 10.79 -7.90 11.81
N ALA A 90 10.49 -7.31 10.66
CA ALA A 90 9.11 -7.06 10.22
C ALA A 90 8.35 -8.37 9.96
N ASN A 91 8.96 -9.32 9.26
CA ASN A 91 8.40 -10.65 9.04
C ASN A 91 8.15 -11.39 10.37
N GLN A 92 9.12 -11.34 11.30
CA GLN A 92 8.98 -11.94 12.63
C GLN A 92 7.88 -11.27 13.46
N ALA A 93 7.64 -9.97 13.28
CA ALA A 93 6.51 -9.26 13.88
C ALA A 93 5.15 -9.55 13.21
N GLY A 94 5.12 -10.32 12.12
CA GLY A 94 3.90 -10.65 11.38
C GLY A 94 3.40 -9.54 10.45
N LEU A 95 4.27 -8.61 10.05
CA LEU A 95 4.01 -7.68 8.96
C LEU A 95 4.38 -8.32 7.62
N GLY A 96 3.65 -8.00 6.56
CA GLY A 96 4.15 -8.19 5.20
C GLY A 96 5.36 -7.28 4.96
N THR A 97 6.22 -7.65 4.02
CA THR A 97 7.40 -6.86 3.67
C THR A 97 7.48 -6.61 2.18
N GLU A 98 7.68 -5.34 1.83
CA GLU A 98 8.10 -4.91 0.51
C GLU A 98 9.37 -4.08 0.64
N VAL A 99 10.04 -3.80 -0.49
CA VAL A 99 11.26 -3.02 -0.48
C VAL A 99 11.20 -1.89 -1.48
N PHE A 100 11.88 -0.79 -1.18
CA PHE A 100 12.07 0.31 -2.11
C PHE A 100 13.54 0.68 -2.26
N MET A 101 13.86 1.32 -3.37
CA MET A 101 15.16 1.91 -3.64
C MET A 101 15.00 3.41 -3.83
N THR A 102 15.88 4.19 -3.20
CA THR A 102 16.05 5.60 -3.55
C THR A 102 17.37 5.71 -4.30
N PRO A 103 17.37 5.81 -5.64
CA PRO A 103 18.61 5.90 -6.42
C PRO A 103 19.32 7.22 -6.16
N LEU A 104 20.65 7.20 -6.24
CA LEU A 104 21.43 8.42 -6.36
C LEU A 104 21.42 8.86 -7.83
N LEU A 105 20.64 9.90 -8.15
CA LEU A 105 20.44 10.36 -9.53
C LEU A 105 21.73 10.89 -10.17
N ARG A 106 22.52 11.67 -9.41
CA ARG A 106 23.82 12.22 -9.85
C ARG A 106 24.95 11.36 -9.29
N SER A 107 25.06 10.13 -9.78
CA SER A 107 26.07 9.17 -9.38
C SER A 107 27.03 8.87 -10.53
N SER A 108 28.26 8.43 -10.20
CA SER A 108 29.13 7.75 -11.15
C SER A 108 28.62 6.35 -11.54
N LYS A 109 27.68 5.78 -10.76
CA LYS A 109 27.03 4.50 -11.01
C LYS A 109 25.78 4.65 -11.88
N LYS A 110 25.69 3.86 -12.93
CA LYS A 110 24.45 3.74 -13.74
C LYS A 110 23.30 3.19 -12.90
N GLY A 111 22.06 3.55 -13.21
CA GLY A 111 20.87 3.05 -12.50
C GLY A 111 20.79 1.51 -12.44
N SER A 112 21.22 0.83 -13.51
CA SER A 112 21.31 -0.64 -13.54
C SER A 112 22.33 -1.20 -12.55
N GLN A 113 23.46 -0.53 -12.35
CA GLN A 113 24.44 -0.92 -11.34
C GLN A 113 23.87 -0.73 -9.93
N GLN A 114 23.20 0.40 -9.67
CA GLN A 114 22.57 0.66 -8.38
C GLN A 114 21.49 -0.39 -8.05
N PHE A 115 20.64 -0.73 -9.03
CA PHE A 115 19.66 -1.80 -8.86
C PHE A 115 20.31 -3.17 -8.65
N ARG A 116 21.39 -3.49 -9.38
CA ARG A 116 22.13 -4.76 -9.20
C ARG A 116 22.73 -4.87 -7.81
N GLU A 117 23.28 -3.79 -7.26
CA GLU A 117 23.80 -3.75 -5.89
C GLU A 117 22.69 -4.02 -4.86
N LEU A 118 21.49 -3.47 -5.06
CA LEU A 118 20.31 -3.80 -4.26
C LEU A 118 19.95 -5.28 -4.37
N TYR A 119 19.83 -5.79 -5.59
CA TYR A 119 19.39 -7.16 -5.86
C TYR A 119 20.37 -8.19 -5.25
N GLU A 120 21.66 -8.03 -5.49
CA GLU A 120 22.68 -8.91 -4.93
C GLU A 120 22.77 -8.78 -3.41
N GLY A 121 22.58 -7.58 -2.84
CA GLY A 121 22.51 -7.38 -1.39
C GLY A 121 21.37 -8.18 -0.73
N LEU A 122 20.17 -8.12 -1.32
CA LEU A 122 19.02 -8.91 -0.85
C LEU A 122 19.25 -10.41 -1.02
N LYS A 123 19.74 -10.83 -2.19
CA LYS A 123 20.04 -12.24 -2.50
C LYS A 123 21.09 -12.83 -1.56
N ASN A 124 22.18 -12.10 -1.29
CA ASN A 124 23.21 -12.49 -0.32
C ASN A 124 22.64 -12.57 1.10
N GLY A 125 21.69 -11.69 1.43
CA GLY A 125 20.88 -11.75 2.66
C GLY A 125 19.86 -12.89 2.72
N LYS A 126 19.77 -13.74 1.67
CA LYS A 126 18.75 -14.78 1.47
C LYS A 126 17.32 -14.24 1.52
N ILE A 127 17.13 -13.02 1.03
CA ILE A 127 15.84 -12.37 0.92
C ILE A 127 15.35 -12.45 -0.53
N ASN A 128 14.15 -13.00 -0.71
CA ASN A 128 13.46 -12.99 -1.99
C ASN A 128 12.40 -11.89 -1.99
N VAL A 129 12.42 -11.03 -3.00
CA VAL A 129 11.41 -9.98 -3.20
C VAL A 129 10.74 -10.16 -4.55
N LYS A 130 9.43 -9.86 -4.62
CA LYS A 130 8.66 -9.89 -5.87
C LYS A 130 8.65 -8.54 -6.58
N THR A 131 8.69 -7.47 -5.79
CA THR A 131 8.57 -6.09 -6.25
C THR A 131 9.65 -5.25 -5.56
N VAL A 132 10.23 -4.32 -6.31
CA VAL A 132 11.08 -3.25 -5.77
C VAL A 132 10.45 -1.93 -6.20
N TRP A 133 10.04 -1.12 -5.24
CA TRP A 133 9.51 0.22 -5.51
C TRP A 133 10.64 1.20 -5.78
N LEU A 134 10.43 2.14 -6.69
CA LEU A 134 11.39 3.18 -7.02
C LEU A 134 10.93 4.51 -6.43
N GLN A 135 11.64 5.02 -5.43
CA GLN A 135 11.40 6.35 -4.90
C GLN A 135 12.27 7.37 -5.64
N VAL A 136 11.67 8.12 -6.55
CA VAL A 136 12.36 9.18 -7.29
C VAL A 136 12.23 10.49 -6.52
N SER A 137 13.30 10.90 -5.85
CA SER A 137 13.38 12.19 -5.15
C SER A 137 14.55 13.02 -5.67
N LEU A 138 14.33 14.31 -5.92
CA LEU A 138 15.43 15.24 -6.18
C LEU A 138 16.20 15.45 -4.87
N GLN A 139 17.43 14.95 -4.79
CA GLN A 139 18.37 15.32 -3.73
C GLN A 139 18.97 16.69 -4.04
N TYR A 140 18.18 17.74 -3.84
CA TYR A 140 18.65 19.12 -3.77
C TYR A 140 17.99 19.78 -2.56
N PRO A 141 18.72 20.54 -1.73
CA PRO A 141 18.06 21.64 -1.05
C PRO A 141 17.51 22.51 -2.18
N CYS A 142 16.18 22.61 -2.23
CA CYS A 142 15.57 23.65 -3.04
C CYS A 142 16.05 24.97 -2.41
N PRO A 143 16.84 25.80 -3.11
CA PRO A 143 17.36 27.03 -2.52
C PRO A 143 16.24 28.04 -2.24
N ASP A 144 15.08 27.85 -2.88
CA ASP A 144 13.91 28.73 -2.85
C ASP A 144 12.61 27.98 -2.45
N CYS A 145 12.75 26.86 -1.73
CA CYS A 145 11.70 26.27 -0.91
C CYS A 145 12.14 26.46 0.56
#